data_AF-A0A835M3R8-F1
#
_entry.id   AF-A0A835M3R8-F1
#
_cell.length_a   1.000
_cell.length_b   1.000
_cell.length_c   1.000
_cell.angle_alpha   90.00
_cell.angle_beta   90.00
_cell.angle_gamma   90.00
#
_symmetry.space_group_name_H-M   'P 1'
#
loop_
_entity.id
_entity.type
_entity.pdbx_description
1 polymer ?
#
loop_
_entity_poly.entity_id
_entity_poly.type
_entity_poly.pdbx_seq_one_letter_code
_entity_poly.pdbx_strand_id
1 'polypeptide(L)'
;MPNLQTMNTLLLCFYQDGIMERVEEIWDEMCKHSVCCRPNVYSYSVLLAAFCDQGKMGEAMRLWDEMRVKEVKPDVMAYNTLIKGLCENREMERAEDIFHQMEMDRIEATCLTFEHLIRGYCEAGDVE
;
A
#
# COMPACT_ATOMS: atom_id res chain seq x y z
N MET A 1 11.94 14.06 20.91
CA MET A 1 10.79 13.44 20.22
C MET A 1 11.15 13.35 18.75
N PRO A 2 11.11 12.15 18.15
CA PRO A 2 11.20 12.02 16.69
C PRO A 2 10.00 12.73 16.04
N ASN A 3 10.24 13.34 14.88
CA ASN A 3 9.19 13.98 14.07
C ASN A 3 8.76 13.04 12.92
N LEU A 4 7.66 13.38 12.25
CA LEU A 4 7.11 12.58 11.15
C LEU A 4 8.14 12.21 10.06
N GLN A 5 9.05 13.13 9.72
CA GLN A 5 10.09 12.86 8.72
C GLN A 5 11.07 11.79 9.19
N THR A 6 11.50 11.84 10.45
CA THR A 6 12.40 10.83 11.03
C THR A 6 11.71 9.46 11.03
N MET A 7 10.44 9.42 11.42
CA MET A 7 9.66 8.18 11.44
C MET A 7 9.46 7.59 10.05
N ASN A 8 9.07 8.41 9.07
CA ASN A 8 8.94 7.97 7.68
C ASN A 8 10.27 7.48 7.08
N THR A 9 11.39 8.11 7.45
CA THR A 9 12.72 7.68 7.01
C THR A 9 13.06 6.30 7.59
N LEU A 10 12.86 6.10 8.89
CA LEU A 10 13.11 4.81 9.53
C LEU A 10 12.19 3.71 8.98
N LEU A 11 10.91 4.03 8.78
CA LEU A 11 9.92 3.13 8.18
C LEU A 11 10.38 2.66 6.79
N LEU A 12 10.81 3.60 5.93
CA LEU A 12 11.33 3.27 4.60
C LEU A 12 12.60 2.42 4.68
N CYS A 13 13.57 2.80 5.52
CA CYS A 13 14.83 2.07 5.64
C CYS A 13 14.59 0.61 6.07
N PHE A 14 13.76 0.37 7.09
CA PHE A 14 13.46 -1.01 7.51
C PHE A 14 12.70 -1.79 6.46
N TYR A 15 11.80 -1.14 5.72
CA TYR A 15 11.13 -1.78 4.59
C TYR A 15 12.12 -2.19 3.49
N GLN A 16 13.03 -1.28 3.09
CA GLN A 16 14.05 -1.56 2.07
C GLN A 16 15.05 -2.64 2.49
N ASP A 17 15.40 -2.69 3.77
CA ASP A 17 16.27 -3.72 4.34
C ASP A 17 15.54 -5.06 4.58
N GLY A 18 14.22 -5.12 4.29
CA GLY A 18 13.38 -6.31 4.49
C GLY A 18 13.11 -6.65 5.95
N ILE A 19 13.37 -5.74 6.88
CA ILE A 19 13.20 -5.92 8.33
C ILE A 19 11.76 -5.55 8.72
N MET A 20 10.81 -6.33 8.24
CA MET A 20 9.38 -6.02 8.35
C MET A 20 8.86 -5.96 9.80
N GLU A 21 9.43 -6.73 10.72
CA GLU A 21 9.11 -6.63 12.16
C GLU A 21 9.29 -5.20 12.67
N ARG A 22 10.37 -4.53 12.26
CA ARG A 22 10.63 -3.14 12.63
C ARG A 22 9.74 -2.14 11.90
N VAL A 23 9.25 -2.48 10.71
CA VAL A 23 8.27 -1.66 10.00
C VAL A 23 6.97 -1.57 10.81
N GLU A 24 6.50 -2.72 11.33
CA GLU A 24 5.31 -2.79 12.19
C GLU A 24 5.54 -2.07 13.54
N GLU A 25 6.72 -2.24 14.16
CA GLU A 25 7.07 -1.52 15.41
C GLU A 25 7.05 0.01 15.24
N ILE A 26 7.65 0.52 14.16
CA ILE A 26 7.66 1.96 13.87
C ILE A 26 6.24 2.46 13.59
N TRP A 27 5.44 1.69 12.85
CA TRP A 27 4.05 2.04 12.60
C TRP A 27 3.23 2.15 13.90
N ASP A 28 3.39 1.19 14.80
CA ASP A 28 2.75 1.19 16.12
C ASP A 28 3.18 2.40 16.95
N GLU A 29 4.47 2.76 16.91
CA GLU A 29 4.98 3.95 17.58
C GLU A 29 4.33 5.23 17.03
N MET A 30 4.22 5.34 15.69
CA MET A 30 3.57 6.47 15.03
C MET A 30 2.09 6.58 15.41
N CYS A 31 1.38 5.46 15.47
CA CYS A 31 -0.03 5.40 15.89
C CYS A 31 -0.21 5.82 17.35
N LYS A 32 0.67 5.35 18.25
CA LYS A 32 0.66 5.71 19.68
C LYS A 32 0.92 7.21 19.90
N HIS A 33 1.78 7.82 19.09
CA HIS A 33 2.17 9.23 19.21
C HIS A 33 1.60 10.11 18.10
N SER A 34 0.37 9.82 17.66
CA SER A 34 -0.30 10.52 16.55
C SER A 34 -0.39 12.06 16.68
N VAL A 35 -0.22 12.61 17.89
CA VAL A 35 -0.15 14.06 18.13
C VAL A 35 1.08 14.71 17.48
N CYS A 36 2.24 14.03 17.44
CA CYS A 36 3.49 14.58 16.88
C CYS A 36 3.97 13.87 15.61
N CYS A 37 3.47 12.68 15.31
CA CYS A 37 3.84 11.89 14.14
C CYS A 37 2.64 11.20 13.49
N ARG A 38 1.56 11.96 13.20
CA ARG A 38 0.40 11.45 12.46
C ARG A 38 0.85 10.83 11.12
N PRO A 39 0.56 9.54 10.88
CA PRO A 39 0.85 8.90 9.60
C PRO A 39 0.22 9.66 8.44
N ASN A 40 0.99 9.85 7.36
CA ASN A 40 0.55 10.50 6.15
C ASN A 40 0.52 9.51 4.98
N VAL A 41 0.11 9.98 3.79
CA VAL A 41 0.01 9.14 2.58
C VAL A 41 1.27 8.29 2.37
N TYR A 42 2.45 8.88 2.56
CA TYR A 42 3.72 8.18 2.43
C TYR A 42 3.88 7.05 3.45
N SER A 43 3.59 7.31 4.73
CA SER A 43 3.64 6.28 5.78
C SER A 43 2.74 5.09 5.44
N TYR A 44 1.50 5.38 4.99
CA TYR A 44 0.54 4.35 4.57
C TYR A 44 1.03 3.58 3.36
N SER A 45 1.55 4.23 2.32
CA SER A 45 2.07 3.57 1.12
C SER A 45 3.21 2.61 1.43
N VAL A 46 4.13 2.98 2.33
CA VAL A 46 5.23 2.09 2.74
C VAL A 46 4.70 0.86 3.50
N LEU A 47 3.78 1.04 4.44
CA LEU A 47 3.23 -0.09 5.19
C LEU A 47 2.32 -0.98 4.32
N LEU A 48 1.56 -0.41 3.39
CA LEU A 48 0.81 -1.17 2.39
C LEU A 48 1.76 -2.08 1.58
N ALA A 49 2.88 -1.52 1.10
CA ALA A 49 3.86 -2.28 0.35
C ALA A 49 4.47 -3.41 1.20
N ALA A 50 4.81 -3.13 2.45
CA ALA A 50 5.31 -4.15 3.38
C ALA A 50 4.33 -5.31 3.56
N PHE A 51 3.04 -5.03 3.78
CA PHE A 51 2.02 -6.07 3.92
C PHE A 51 1.75 -6.83 2.63
N CYS A 52 1.72 -6.15 1.48
CA CYS A 52 1.57 -6.80 0.18
C CYS A 52 2.74 -7.76 -0.11
N ASP A 53 3.98 -7.33 0.10
CA ASP A 53 5.18 -8.14 -0.16
C ASP A 53 5.29 -9.34 0.80
N GLN A 54 4.67 -9.27 1.98
CA GLN A 54 4.54 -10.40 2.91
C GLN A 54 3.33 -11.31 2.62
N GLY A 55 2.51 -11.01 1.61
CA GLY A 55 1.26 -11.73 1.34
C GLY A 55 0.17 -11.49 2.39
N LYS A 56 0.33 -10.52 3.30
CA LYS A 56 -0.65 -10.18 4.33
C LYS A 56 -1.76 -9.29 3.77
N MET A 57 -2.44 -9.73 2.71
CA MET A 57 -3.44 -8.92 2.00
C MET A 57 -4.63 -8.51 2.86
N GLY A 58 -4.99 -9.31 3.87
CA GLY A 58 -6.01 -8.92 4.85
C GLY A 58 -5.59 -7.75 5.77
N GLU A 59 -4.30 -7.58 6.03
CA GLU A 59 -3.77 -6.42 6.76
C GLU A 59 -3.67 -5.20 5.84
N ALA A 60 -3.15 -5.38 4.62
CA ALA A 60 -3.07 -4.32 3.61
C ALA A 60 -4.44 -3.69 3.35
N MET A 61 -5.49 -4.49 3.23
CA MET A 61 -6.83 -3.99 2.90
C MET A 61 -7.52 -3.30 4.08
N ARG A 62 -7.27 -3.77 5.31
CA ARG A 62 -7.69 -3.03 6.51
C ARG A 62 -7.00 -1.66 6.59
N LEU A 63 -5.71 -1.62 6.25
CA LEU A 63 -4.93 -0.40 6.26
C LEU A 63 -5.40 0.59 5.16
N TRP A 64 -5.77 0.08 3.99
CA TRP A 64 -6.39 0.84 2.91
C TRP A 64 -7.70 1.49 3.34
N ASP A 65 -8.60 0.72 3.98
CA ASP A 65 -9.86 1.26 4.47
C ASP A 65 -9.63 2.30 5.58
N GLU A 66 -8.68 2.05 6.48
CA GLU A 66 -8.30 2.99 7.54
C GLU A 66 -7.81 4.32 6.97
N MET A 67 -6.94 4.27 5.96
CA MET A 67 -6.42 5.45 5.26
C MET A 67 -7.55 6.34 4.75
N ARG A 68 -8.57 5.73 4.12
CA ARG A 68 -9.74 6.42 3.58
C ARG A 68 -10.64 6.99 4.68
N VAL A 69 -10.91 6.21 5.73
CA VAL A 69 -11.70 6.67 6.89
C VAL A 69 -11.03 7.86 7.60
N LYS A 70 -9.70 7.88 7.63
CA LYS A 70 -8.91 9.00 8.21
C LYS A 70 -8.71 10.17 7.23
N GLU A 71 -9.37 10.13 6.07
CA GLU A 71 -9.29 11.12 4.99
C GLU A 71 -7.85 11.37 4.49
N VAL A 72 -6.98 10.38 4.65
CA VAL A 72 -5.64 10.41 4.06
C VAL A 72 -5.80 10.00 2.60
N LYS A 73 -5.70 10.96 1.68
CA LYS A 73 -5.91 10.68 0.26
C LYS A 73 -4.84 9.71 -0.27
N PRO A 74 -5.22 8.56 -0.83
CA PRO A 74 -4.29 7.69 -1.53
C PRO A 74 -3.67 8.41 -2.72
N ASP A 75 -2.42 8.10 -3.02
CA ASP A 75 -1.75 8.53 -4.24
C ASP A 75 -1.59 7.36 -5.23
N VAL A 76 -1.06 7.66 -6.40
CA VAL A 76 -0.77 6.65 -7.45
C VAL A 76 0.11 5.50 -6.93
N MET A 77 1.00 5.77 -5.96
CA MET A 77 1.87 4.75 -5.37
C MET A 77 1.06 3.77 -4.52
N ALA A 78 0.14 4.26 -3.67
CA ALA A 78 -0.73 3.41 -2.87
C ALA A 78 -1.60 2.49 -3.74
N TYR A 79 -2.20 3.04 -4.81
CA TYR A 79 -2.99 2.27 -5.77
C TYR A 79 -2.17 1.19 -6.48
N ASN A 80 -1.03 1.56 -7.06
CA ASN A 80 -0.15 0.60 -7.76
C ASN A 80 0.33 -0.51 -6.83
N THR A 81 0.63 -0.18 -5.57
CA THR A 81 1.08 -1.13 -4.56
C THR A 81 0.01 -2.19 -4.29
N LEU A 82 -1.24 -1.78 -4.08
CA LEU A 82 -2.34 -2.71 -3.86
C LEU A 82 -2.64 -3.55 -5.10
N ILE A 83 -2.68 -2.94 -6.28
CA ILE A 83 -2.92 -3.65 -7.54
C ILE A 83 -1.84 -4.73 -7.74
N LYS A 84 -0.56 -4.37 -7.58
CA LYS A 84 0.57 -5.32 -7.62
C LYS A 84 0.35 -6.47 -6.65
N GLY A 85 0.11 -6.16 -5.37
CA GLY A 85 -0.05 -7.16 -4.31
C GLY A 85 -1.23 -8.10 -4.57
N LEU A 86 -2.38 -7.57 -4.99
CA LEU A 86 -3.57 -8.37 -5.32
C LEU A 86 -3.31 -9.28 -6.53
N CYS A 87 -2.66 -8.76 -7.59
CA CYS A 87 -2.27 -9.57 -8.74
C CYS A 87 -1.31 -10.72 -8.34
N GLU A 88 -0.27 -10.43 -7.55
CA GLU A 88 0.70 -11.44 -7.08
C GLU A 88 0.07 -12.50 -6.17
N ASN A 89 -1.03 -12.15 -5.47
CA ASN A 89 -1.80 -13.08 -4.64
C ASN A 89 -2.99 -13.73 -5.40
N ARG A 90 -3.08 -13.53 -6.73
CA ARG A 90 -4.13 -14.08 -7.60
C ARG A 90 -5.55 -13.62 -7.25
N GLU A 91 -5.69 -12.44 -6.65
CA GLU A 91 -6.96 -11.82 -6.29
C GLU A 91 -7.41 -10.81 -7.36
N MET A 92 -7.54 -11.26 -8.62
CA MET A 92 -7.74 -10.37 -9.79
C MET A 92 -9.02 -9.52 -9.71
N GLU A 93 -10.15 -10.08 -9.27
CA GLU A 93 -11.41 -9.34 -9.09
C GLU A 93 -11.22 -8.11 -8.18
N ARG A 94 -10.46 -8.28 -7.08
CA ARG A 94 -10.16 -7.18 -6.17
C ARG A 94 -9.15 -6.19 -6.75
N ALA A 95 -8.23 -6.67 -7.59
CA ALA A 95 -7.28 -5.80 -8.30
C ALA A 95 -8.00 -4.90 -9.33
N GLU A 96 -9.08 -5.39 -9.94
CA GLU A 96 -9.97 -4.61 -10.80
C GLU A 96 -10.77 -3.58 -9.99
N ASP A 97 -11.32 -3.95 -8.83
CA ASP A 97 -11.98 -3.01 -7.92
C ASP A 97 -11.03 -1.88 -7.47
N ILE A 98 -9.84 -2.28 -7.01
CA ILE A 98 -8.55 -1.59 -7.13
C ILE A 98 -8.49 -0.41 -8.10
N PHE A 99 -8.38 -0.81 -9.36
CA PHE A 99 -8.20 0.02 -10.54
C PHE A 99 -9.42 0.91 -10.82
N HIS A 100 -10.64 0.39 -10.72
CA HIS A 100 -11.84 1.19 -10.92
C HIS A 100 -11.97 2.30 -9.87
N GLN A 101 -11.61 2.04 -8.61
CA GLN A 101 -11.58 3.07 -7.58
C GLN A 101 -10.54 4.15 -7.91
N MET A 102 -9.40 3.79 -8.49
CA MET A 102 -8.38 4.74 -8.98
C MET A 102 -8.96 5.69 -10.05
N GLU A 103 -9.71 5.16 -11.01
CA GLU A 103 -10.39 5.93 -12.05
C GLU A 103 -11.46 6.87 -11.46
N MET A 104 -12.26 6.36 -10.52
CA MET A 104 -13.29 7.15 -9.83
C MET A 104 -12.69 8.31 -9.03
N ASP A 105 -11.53 8.08 -8.40
CA ASP A 105 -10.77 9.10 -7.68
C ASP A 105 -10.02 10.06 -8.62
N ARG A 106 -10.11 9.86 -9.94
CA ARG A 106 -9.46 10.65 -10.99
C ARG A 106 -7.94 10.67 -10.87
N ILE A 107 -7.36 9.55 -10.43
CA ILE A 107 -5.91 9.36 -10.42
C ILE A 107 -5.54 8.64 -11.72
N GLU A 108 -4.64 9.22 -12.50
CA GLU A 108 -4.23 8.65 -13.78
C GLU A 108 -3.42 7.37 -13.56
N ALA A 109 -3.90 6.27 -14.17
CA ALA A 109 -3.16 5.03 -14.25
C ALA A 109 -1.83 5.25 -14.97
N THR A 110 -0.81 4.54 -14.49
CA THR A 110 0.56 4.62 -15.02
C THR A 110 0.89 3.36 -15.82
N CYS A 111 2.01 3.36 -16.55
CA CYS A 111 2.52 2.15 -17.18
C CYS A 111 2.67 0.99 -16.19
N LEU A 112 3.12 1.26 -14.96
CA LEU A 112 3.23 0.26 -13.89
C LEU A 112 1.87 -0.35 -13.52
N THR A 113 0.81 0.46 -13.50
CA THR A 113 -0.56 -0.01 -13.22
C THR A 113 -0.97 -1.10 -14.22
N PHE A 114 -0.81 -0.82 -15.51
CA PHE A 114 -1.14 -1.75 -16.58
C PHE A 114 -0.19 -2.95 -16.61
N GLU A 115 1.10 -2.75 -16.34
CA GLU A 115 2.08 -3.85 -16.24
C GLU A 115 1.66 -4.88 -15.19
N HIS A 116 1.25 -4.41 -14.00
CA HIS A 116 0.78 -5.29 -12.92
C HIS A 116 -0.49 -6.06 -13.32
N LEU A 117 -1.48 -5.38 -13.88
CA LEU A 117 -2.74 -6.01 -14.33
C LEU A 117 -2.49 -7.04 -15.43
N ILE A 118 -1.76 -6.69 -16.49
CA ILE A 118 -1.45 -7.60 -17.61
C ILE A 118 -0.72 -8.84 -17.08
N ARG A 119 0.30 -8.66 -16.24
CA ARG A 119 1.02 -9.78 -15.63
C ARG A 119 0.08 -10.66 -14.80
N GLY A 120 -0.79 -10.06 -13.99
CA GLY A 120 -1.79 -10.76 -13.20
C GLY A 120 -2.71 -11.64 -14.03
N TYR A 121 -3.29 -11.11 -15.12
CA TYR A 121 -4.14 -11.90 -16.03
C TYR A 121 -3.37 -13.04 -16.72
N CYS A 122 -2.15 -12.77 -17.20
CA CYS A 122 -1.31 -13.81 -17.80
C CYS A 122 -1.03 -14.97 -16.83
N GLU A 123 -0.82 -14.67 -15.54
CA GLU A 123 -0.55 -15.67 -14.50
C GLU A 123 -1.81 -16.39 -14.00
N ALA A 124 -2.96 -15.73 -14.05
CA ALA A 124 -4.27 -16.32 -13.74
C ALA A 124 -4.74 -17.30 -14.82
N GLY A 125 -4.18 -17.22 -16.04
CA GLY A 125 -4.66 -17.97 -17.20
C GLY A 125 -5.97 -17.41 -17.77
N ASP A 126 -6.38 -16.24 -17.29
CA ASP A 126 -7.56 -15.50 -17.75
C ASP A 126 -7.15 -14.63 -18.95
N VAL A 127 -6.83 -15.30 -20.04
CA VAL A 127 -6.64 -14.68 -21.36
C VAL A 127 -7.78 -15.20 -22.21
N GLU A 128 -8.95 -14.58 -22.08
CA GLU A 128 -10.04 -14.78 -23.05
C GLU A 128 -9.67 -14.23 -24.43
#